data_AF-A0A257X1K2-F1
#
_entry.id   AF-A0A257X1K2-F1
#
_cell.length_a   1.000
_cell.length_b   1.000
_cell.length_c   1.000
_cell.angle_alpha   90.00
_cell.angle_beta   90.00
_cell.angle_gamma   90.00
#
_symmetry.space_group_name_H-M   'P 1'
#
loop_
_entity.id
_entity.type
_entity.pdbx_description
1 polymer ?
#
loop_
_entity_poly.entity_id
_entity_poly.type
_entity_poly.pdbx_seq_one_letter_code
_entity_poly.pdbx_strand_id
1 'polypeptide(L)'
;DLRIDPYLLTTAERVPAAAAMLRAEAARLAETKLALVHGDYSPKNLLVSPQRLIVLDAECAWFGDPAFDAAFMLTHLHLKALLNPQALQLVPVFWSAYTSACGHDLETNTVKLLLCLLLARVHGKSPAEYLSAEQRDLVTRFVLSHLSQPHSLATLTAAWAAHA
;
A
#
# COMPACT_ATOMS: atom_id res chain seq x y z
N ASP A 1 -5.52 -11.23 13.05
CA ASP A 1 -4.82 -9.93 12.96
C ASP A 1 -5.65 -8.98 12.10
N LEU A 2 -5.91 -7.73 12.56
CA LEU A 2 -6.82 -6.78 11.89
C LEU A 2 -6.35 -6.34 10.49
N ARG A 3 -5.06 -6.53 10.16
CA ARG A 3 -4.49 -6.10 8.87
C ARG A 3 -3.86 -7.24 8.07
N ILE A 4 -3.25 -8.24 8.72
CA ILE A 4 -2.66 -9.36 7.98
C ILE A 4 -3.73 -10.27 7.35
N ASP A 5 -4.72 -10.73 8.13
CA ASP A 5 -5.72 -11.69 7.63
C ASP A 5 -6.61 -11.12 6.52
N PRO A 6 -7.22 -9.92 6.66
CA PRO A 6 -8.15 -9.41 5.66
C PRO A 6 -7.47 -8.92 4.38
N TYR A 7 -6.23 -8.41 4.46
CA TYR A 7 -5.51 -7.90 3.29
C TYR A 7 -4.60 -8.93 2.65
N LEU A 8 -3.86 -9.74 3.40
CA LEU A 8 -2.84 -10.60 2.82
C LEU A 8 -3.31 -12.05 2.66
N LEU A 9 -3.75 -12.69 3.75
CA LEU A 9 -4.10 -14.12 3.71
C LEU A 9 -5.35 -14.39 2.86
N THR A 10 -6.40 -13.58 3.02
CA THR A 10 -7.61 -13.72 2.19
C THR A 10 -7.31 -13.47 0.71
N THR A 11 -6.45 -12.50 0.40
CA THR A 11 -6.04 -12.22 -0.99
C THR A 11 -5.21 -13.37 -1.55
N ALA A 12 -4.37 -14.01 -0.73
CA ALA A 12 -3.57 -15.17 -1.15
C ALA A 12 -4.44 -16.39 -1.51
N GLU A 13 -5.58 -16.56 -0.85
CA GLU A 13 -6.56 -17.60 -1.20
C GLU A 13 -7.24 -17.31 -2.54
N ARG A 14 -7.53 -16.03 -2.81
CA ARG A 14 -8.30 -15.60 -3.99
C ARG A 14 -7.44 -15.35 -5.23
N VAL A 15 -6.14 -15.11 -5.06
CA VAL A 15 -5.19 -14.85 -6.15
C VAL A 15 -4.00 -15.82 -6.04
N PRO A 16 -4.16 -17.09 -6.48
CA PRO A 16 -3.13 -18.12 -6.34
C PRO A 16 -1.77 -17.74 -6.92
N ALA A 17 -1.76 -16.99 -8.03
CA ALA A 17 -0.54 -16.52 -8.69
C ALA A 17 0.32 -15.58 -7.81
N ALA A 18 -0.29 -14.86 -6.86
CA ALA A 18 0.39 -13.95 -5.94
C ALA A 18 0.57 -14.53 -4.53
N ALA A 19 0.04 -15.74 -4.28
CA ALA A 19 -0.11 -16.29 -2.94
C ALA A 19 1.22 -16.46 -2.19
N ALA A 20 2.30 -16.79 -2.89
CA ALA A 20 3.63 -16.94 -2.29
C ALA A 20 4.13 -15.61 -1.69
N MET A 21 4.06 -14.52 -2.46
CA MET A 21 4.46 -13.18 -1.98
C MET A 21 3.56 -12.72 -0.83
N LEU A 22 2.24 -12.87 -0.98
CA LEU A 22 1.28 -12.44 0.05
C LEU A 22 1.49 -13.17 1.38
N ARG A 23 1.74 -14.48 1.35
CA ARG A 23 2.04 -15.28 2.56
C ARG A 23 3.40 -14.92 3.15
N ALA A 24 4.41 -14.66 2.32
CA ALA A 24 5.72 -14.24 2.79
C ALA A 24 5.66 -12.88 3.49
N GLU A 25 4.96 -11.90 2.91
CA GLU A 25 4.77 -10.58 3.54
C GLU A 25 3.91 -10.68 4.81
N ALA A 26 2.92 -11.57 4.84
CA ALA A 26 2.12 -11.84 6.05
C ALA A 26 2.99 -12.37 7.20
N ALA A 27 3.84 -13.37 6.94
CA ALA A 27 4.76 -13.91 7.94
C ALA A 27 5.74 -12.85 8.43
N ARG A 28 6.35 -12.10 7.50
CA ARG A 28 7.31 -11.04 7.80
C ARG A 28 6.69 -9.94 8.67
N LEU A 29 5.48 -9.49 8.36
CA LEU A 29 4.77 -8.47 9.15
C LEU A 29 4.44 -8.95 10.56
N ALA A 30 4.07 -10.23 10.73
CA ALA A 30 3.76 -10.79 12.04
C ALA A 30 4.98 -10.84 12.98
N GLU A 31 6.19 -10.99 12.42
CA GLU A 31 7.44 -11.09 13.16
C GLU A 31 8.10 -9.72 13.43
N THR A 32 7.86 -8.74 12.55
CA THR A 32 8.54 -7.43 12.61
C THR A 32 7.96 -6.53 13.68
N LYS A 33 8.82 -5.97 14.55
CA LYS A 33 8.44 -5.12 15.69
C LYS A 33 9.39 -3.92 15.81
N LEU A 34 9.19 -2.90 14.97
CA LEU A 34 10.11 -1.76 14.82
C LEU A 34 9.53 -0.43 15.27
N ALA A 35 8.23 -0.18 15.03
CA ALA A 35 7.58 1.08 15.34
C ALA A 35 6.11 0.88 15.73
N LEU A 36 5.52 1.89 16.37
CA LEU A 36 4.06 1.96 16.50
C LEU A 36 3.47 2.36 15.14
N VAL A 37 2.90 1.40 14.45
CA VAL A 37 2.23 1.54 13.15
C VAL A 37 0.79 1.99 13.40
N HIS A 38 0.29 2.96 12.63
CA HIS A 38 -1.09 3.43 12.68
C HIS A 38 -2.07 2.37 12.16
N GLY A 39 -1.69 1.70 11.08
CA GLY A 39 -2.41 0.55 10.52
C GLY A 39 -3.57 0.90 9.61
N ASP A 40 -4.01 2.16 9.61
CA ASP A 40 -4.95 2.73 8.63
C ASP A 40 -4.47 4.12 8.18
N TYR A 41 -3.19 4.24 7.83
CA TYR A 41 -2.62 5.51 7.42
C TYR A 41 -3.00 5.87 5.99
N SER A 42 -4.23 6.37 5.82
CA SER A 42 -4.84 6.68 4.52
C SER A 42 -5.38 8.12 4.47
N PRO A 43 -5.59 8.70 3.27
CA PRO A 43 -6.05 10.09 3.15
C PRO A 43 -7.37 10.40 3.88
N LYS A 44 -8.24 9.41 4.08
CA LYS A 44 -9.52 9.59 4.81
C LYS A 44 -9.30 9.89 6.30
N ASN A 45 -8.16 9.44 6.85
CA ASN A 45 -7.80 9.56 8.25
C ASN A 45 -6.91 10.79 8.52
N LEU A 46 -6.83 11.72 7.57
CA LEU A 46 -6.06 12.96 7.69
C LEU A 46 -7.01 14.16 7.63
N LEU A 47 -7.02 14.97 8.69
CA LEU A 47 -7.59 16.31 8.63
C LEU A 47 -6.49 17.30 8.29
N VAL A 48 -6.70 18.05 7.22
CA VAL A 48 -5.72 19.03 6.72
C VAL A 48 -6.34 20.42 6.77
N SER A 49 -5.63 21.35 7.40
CA SER A 49 -5.84 22.79 7.30
C SER A 49 -4.53 23.46 6.86
N PRO A 50 -4.56 24.73 6.44
CA PRO A 50 -3.34 25.39 5.97
C PRO A 50 -2.20 25.46 7.00
N GLN A 51 -2.51 25.31 8.30
CA GLN A 51 -1.53 25.39 9.39
C GLN A 51 -1.35 24.08 10.16
N ARG A 52 -2.16 23.04 9.88
CA ARG A 52 -2.14 21.81 10.68
C ARG A 52 -2.55 20.59 9.88
N LEU A 53 -1.85 19.49 10.14
CA LEU A 53 -2.27 18.14 9.78
C LEU A 53 -2.55 17.37 11.07
N ILE A 54 -3.71 16.71 11.14
CA ILE A 54 -4.09 15.84 12.25
C ILE A 54 -4.34 14.44 11.69
N VAL A 55 -3.65 13.46 12.27
CA VAL A 55 -3.89 12.03 12.00
C VAL A 55 -4.99 11.55 12.95
N LEU A 56 -5.98 10.87 12.41
CA LEU A 56 -7.13 10.34 13.13
C LEU A 56 -7.18 8.81 13.05
N ASP A 57 -7.96 8.20 13.94
CA ASP A 57 -8.43 6.82 13.81
C ASP A 57 -7.30 5.75 13.88
N ALA A 58 -6.56 5.78 14.98
CA ALA A 58 -5.48 4.83 15.28
C ALA A 58 -5.98 3.52 15.93
N GLU A 59 -7.24 3.12 15.72
CA GLU A 59 -7.81 1.91 16.33
C GLU A 59 -7.12 0.62 15.88
N CYS A 60 -6.52 0.65 14.69
CA CYS A 60 -5.78 -0.46 14.11
C CYS A 60 -4.30 -0.45 14.50
N ALA A 61 -3.86 0.41 15.43
CA ALA A 61 -2.45 0.56 15.72
C ALA A 61 -1.83 -0.70 16.34
N TRP A 62 -0.60 -1.03 15.92
CA TRP A 62 0.17 -2.12 16.50
C TRP A 62 1.67 -1.83 16.47
N PHE A 63 2.44 -2.55 17.30
CA PHE A 63 3.89 -2.47 17.24
C PHE A 63 4.41 -3.39 16.13
N GLY A 64 4.88 -2.80 15.03
CA GLY A 64 5.02 -3.46 13.73
C GLY A 64 6.10 -2.89 12.82
N ASP A 65 5.97 -3.17 11.53
CA ASP A 65 6.81 -2.61 10.46
C ASP A 65 6.28 -1.25 9.96
N PRO A 66 7.04 -0.14 10.09
CA PRO A 66 6.63 1.17 9.56
C PRO A 66 6.45 1.19 8.03
N ALA A 67 6.99 0.21 7.28
CA ALA A 67 6.71 0.08 5.84
C ALA A 67 5.21 -0.11 5.55
N PHE A 68 4.43 -0.63 6.50
CA PHE A 68 2.99 -0.84 6.30
C PHE A 68 2.25 0.48 6.07
N ASP A 69 2.43 1.48 6.95
CA ASP A 69 1.75 2.77 6.80
C ASP A 69 2.17 3.49 5.52
N ALA A 70 3.46 3.41 5.17
CA ALA A 70 3.95 3.93 3.89
C ALA A 70 3.25 3.25 2.71
N ALA A 71 3.24 1.92 2.67
CA ALA A 71 2.61 1.15 1.60
C ALA A 71 1.10 1.39 1.53
N PHE A 72 0.43 1.56 2.68
CA PHE A 72 -1.00 1.81 2.76
C PHE A 72 -1.37 3.17 2.15
N MET A 73 -0.67 4.24 2.52
CA MET A 73 -0.82 5.56 1.90
C MET A 73 -0.53 5.49 0.39
N LEU A 74 0.58 4.87 -0.01
CA LEU A 74 0.96 4.75 -1.41
C LEU A 74 -0.08 3.98 -2.22
N THR A 75 -0.68 2.92 -1.65
CA THR A 75 -1.78 2.17 -2.29
C THR A 75 -2.94 3.09 -2.61
N HIS A 76 -3.33 3.95 -1.66
CA HIS A 76 -4.40 4.93 -1.88
C HIS A 76 -4.05 5.96 -2.94
N LEU A 77 -2.81 6.47 -2.98
CA LEU A 77 -2.38 7.42 -4.00
C LEU A 77 -2.39 6.79 -5.41
N HIS A 78 -1.89 5.56 -5.55
CA HIS A 78 -1.88 4.85 -6.83
C HIS A 78 -3.31 4.54 -7.32
N LEU A 79 -4.19 4.02 -6.45
CA LEU A 79 -5.57 3.73 -6.84
C LEU A 79 -6.37 5.00 -7.16
N LYS A 80 -6.17 6.09 -6.41
CA LYS A 80 -6.82 7.38 -6.71
C LYS A 80 -6.30 8.01 -8.00
N ALA A 81 -5.08 7.67 -8.44
CA ALA A 81 -4.54 8.15 -9.71
C ALA A 81 -5.40 7.74 -10.91
N LEU A 82 -6.06 6.58 -10.84
CA LEU A 82 -6.99 6.10 -11.88
C LEU A 82 -8.25 6.99 -12.03
N LEU A 83 -8.49 7.91 -11.09
CA LEU A 83 -9.56 8.91 -11.14
C LEU A 83 -9.01 10.33 -11.30
N ASN A 84 -7.86 10.61 -10.69
CA ASN A 84 -7.16 11.89 -10.80
C ASN A 84 -5.65 11.64 -10.88
N PRO A 85 -5.04 11.69 -12.08
CA PRO A 85 -3.61 11.41 -12.28
C PRO A 85 -2.67 12.27 -11.42
N GLN A 86 -3.11 13.45 -10.98
CA GLN A 86 -2.32 14.34 -10.12
C GLN A 86 -2.00 13.71 -8.75
N ALA A 87 -2.76 12.68 -8.31
CA ALA A 87 -2.48 11.98 -7.07
C ALA A 87 -1.06 11.37 -7.02
N LEU A 88 -0.50 10.98 -8.18
CA LEU A 88 0.86 10.44 -8.25
C LEU A 88 1.94 11.48 -7.96
N GLN A 89 1.65 12.79 -8.14
CA GLN A 89 2.60 13.85 -7.82
C GLN A 89 2.91 13.91 -6.32
N LEU A 90 2.03 13.36 -5.47
CA LEU A 90 2.23 13.29 -4.03
C LEU A 90 3.16 12.15 -3.60
N VAL A 91 3.33 11.12 -4.42
CA VAL A 91 4.16 9.94 -4.09
C VAL A 91 5.60 10.32 -3.72
N PRO A 92 6.38 11.04 -4.55
CA PRO A 92 7.77 11.36 -4.20
C PRO A 92 7.88 12.27 -2.99
N VAL A 93 6.93 13.20 -2.81
CA VAL A 93 6.90 14.13 -1.66
C VAL A 93 6.61 13.37 -0.37
N PHE A 94 5.59 12.51 -0.38
CA PHE A 94 5.25 11.66 0.75
C PHE A 94 6.40 10.72 1.11
N TRP A 95 6.95 10.02 0.11
CA TRP A 95 8.02 9.05 0.33
C TRP A 95 9.27 9.68 0.93
N SER A 96 9.69 10.82 0.40
CA SER A 96 10.84 11.57 0.92
C SER A 96 10.62 12.02 2.37
N ALA A 97 9.46 12.60 2.68
CA ALA A 97 9.14 13.04 4.05
C ALA A 97 9.07 11.85 5.03
N TYR A 98 8.43 10.75 4.64
CA TYR A 98 8.25 9.58 5.49
C TYR A 98 9.57 8.87 5.80
N THR A 99 10.40 8.63 4.78
CA THR A 99 11.70 7.95 4.97
C THR A 99 12.70 8.82 5.73
N SER A 100 12.71 10.13 5.49
CA SER A 100 13.51 11.09 6.27
C SER A 100 13.15 11.03 7.76
N ALA A 101 11.86 10.94 8.09
CA ALA A 101 11.40 10.82 9.48
C ALA A 101 11.69 9.43 10.10
N CYS A 102 11.65 8.35 9.30
CA CYS A 102 11.93 7.00 9.78
C CYS A 102 13.41 6.75 10.08
N GLY A 103 14.33 7.41 9.37
CA GLY A 103 15.77 7.31 9.60
C GLY A 103 16.41 5.97 9.17
N HIS A 104 15.70 5.12 8.41
CA HIS A 104 16.22 3.88 7.83
C HIS A 104 15.54 3.56 6.50
N ASP A 105 16.19 2.74 5.67
CA ASP A 105 15.64 2.31 4.39
C ASP A 105 14.49 1.32 4.57
N LEU A 106 13.37 1.63 3.92
CA LEU A 106 12.12 0.87 3.94
C LEU A 106 11.63 0.53 2.54
N GLU A 107 12.36 0.90 1.48
CA GLU A 107 11.82 0.91 0.10
C GLU A 107 11.39 -0.49 -0.33
N THR A 108 12.28 -1.47 -0.15
CA THR A 108 12.03 -2.85 -0.57
C THR A 108 10.75 -3.42 0.09
N ASN A 109 10.59 -3.24 1.40
CA ASN A 109 9.42 -3.72 2.13
C ASN A 109 8.17 -2.95 1.74
N THR A 110 8.28 -1.64 1.57
CA THR A 110 7.18 -0.76 1.17
C THR A 110 6.65 -1.12 -0.20
N VAL A 111 7.53 -1.36 -1.18
CA VAL A 111 7.16 -1.73 -2.55
C VAL A 111 6.47 -3.10 -2.59
N LYS A 112 6.98 -4.10 -1.88
CA LYS A 112 6.34 -5.42 -1.78
C LYS A 112 4.95 -5.32 -1.16
N LEU A 113 4.82 -4.55 -0.07
CA LEU A 113 3.54 -4.33 0.58
C LEU A 113 2.57 -3.53 -0.29
N LEU A 114 3.05 -2.53 -1.05
CA LEU A 114 2.23 -1.78 -2.00
C LEU A 114 1.62 -2.71 -3.05
N LEU A 115 2.40 -3.60 -3.65
CA LEU A 115 1.89 -4.61 -4.60
C LEU A 115 0.85 -5.53 -3.94
N CYS A 116 1.13 -6.01 -2.73
CA CYS A 116 0.20 -6.86 -1.98
C CYS A 116 -1.12 -6.13 -1.67
N LEU A 117 -1.05 -4.88 -1.22
CA LEU A 117 -2.19 -4.07 -0.82
C LEU A 117 -3.01 -3.61 -2.05
N LEU A 118 -2.37 -3.35 -3.19
CA LEU A 118 -3.08 -3.11 -4.46
C LEU A 118 -3.99 -4.31 -4.82
N LEU A 119 -3.46 -5.54 -4.77
CA LEU A 119 -4.27 -6.74 -4.98
C LEU A 119 -5.36 -6.88 -3.91
N ALA A 120 -5.04 -6.59 -2.66
CA ALA A 120 -5.98 -6.70 -1.56
C ALA A 120 -7.15 -5.70 -1.66
N ARG A 121 -6.92 -4.53 -2.24
CA ARG A 121 -7.97 -3.55 -2.56
C ARG A 121 -8.82 -3.93 -3.77
N VAL A 122 -8.52 -5.04 -4.45
CA VAL A 122 -9.36 -5.62 -5.50
C VAL A 122 -10.02 -6.92 -5.03
N HIS A 123 -9.22 -7.82 -4.45
CA HIS A 123 -9.61 -9.20 -4.15
C HIS A 123 -9.72 -9.50 -2.66
N GLY A 124 -9.29 -8.61 -1.77
CA GLY A 124 -9.31 -8.81 -0.32
C GLY A 124 -10.71 -8.63 0.30
N LYS A 125 -10.77 -8.55 1.64
CA LYS A 125 -12.05 -8.37 2.38
C LYS A 125 -12.59 -6.95 2.35
N SER A 126 -11.77 -5.97 1.95
CA SER A 126 -12.17 -4.58 1.81
C SER A 126 -11.70 -4.09 0.44
N PRO A 127 -12.51 -4.27 -0.62
CA PRO A 127 -12.19 -3.76 -1.95
C PRO A 127 -12.38 -2.24 -2.03
N ALA A 128 -11.73 -1.61 -3.02
CA ALA A 128 -11.98 -0.23 -3.42
C ALA A 128 -13.21 -0.18 -4.33
N GLU A 129 -14.37 0.10 -3.72
CA GLU A 129 -15.68 0.05 -4.37
C GLU A 129 -15.84 1.02 -5.55
N TYR A 130 -15.05 2.09 -5.59
CA TYR A 130 -15.06 3.07 -6.67
C TYR A 130 -14.35 2.59 -7.96
N LEU A 131 -13.69 1.44 -7.94
CA LEU A 131 -13.01 0.90 -9.12
C LEU A 131 -14.00 0.19 -10.06
N SER A 132 -13.95 0.51 -11.35
CA SER A 132 -14.67 -0.24 -12.40
C SER A 132 -14.11 -1.67 -12.55
N ALA A 133 -14.81 -2.53 -13.30
CA ALA A 133 -14.30 -3.87 -13.60
C ALA A 133 -12.97 -3.82 -14.36
N GLU A 134 -12.87 -2.93 -15.34
CA GLU A 134 -11.67 -2.73 -16.16
C GLU A 134 -10.48 -2.25 -15.31
N GLN A 135 -10.73 -1.34 -14.35
CA GLN A 135 -9.71 -0.85 -13.43
C GLN A 135 -9.25 -1.95 -12.45
N ARG A 136 -10.17 -2.77 -11.94
CA ARG A 136 -9.82 -3.94 -11.10
C ARG A 136 -8.94 -4.94 -11.85
N ASP A 137 -9.27 -5.21 -13.11
CA ASP A 137 -8.48 -6.09 -13.96
C ASP A 137 -7.11 -5.49 -14.28
N LEU A 138 -7.04 -4.17 -14.51
CA LEU A 138 -5.79 -3.43 -14.70
C LEU A 138 -4.88 -3.57 -13.48
N VAL A 139 -5.39 -3.31 -12.27
CA VAL A 139 -4.62 -3.44 -11.02
C VAL A 139 -4.10 -4.86 -10.87
N THR A 140 -4.93 -5.86 -11.15
CA THR A 140 -4.54 -7.27 -11.05
C THR A 140 -3.41 -7.59 -12.02
N ARG A 141 -3.56 -7.24 -13.31
CA ARG A 141 -2.52 -7.47 -14.33
C ARG A 141 -1.22 -6.74 -13.99
N PHE A 142 -1.33 -5.48 -13.56
CA PHE A 142 -0.18 -4.67 -13.17
C PHE A 142 0.59 -5.34 -12.05
N VAL A 143 -0.08 -5.76 -10.96
CA VAL A 143 0.65 -6.39 -9.86
C VAL A 143 1.29 -7.69 -10.33
N LEU A 144 0.57 -8.56 -11.04
CA LEU A 144 1.11 -9.84 -11.52
C LEU A 144 2.33 -9.68 -12.42
N SER A 145 2.41 -8.63 -13.24
CA SER A 145 3.59 -8.38 -14.10
C SER A 145 4.81 -7.85 -13.34
N HIS A 146 4.64 -7.38 -12.10
CA HIS A 146 5.70 -6.80 -11.27
C HIS A 146 6.08 -7.68 -10.05
N LEU A 147 5.48 -8.86 -9.88
CA LEU A 147 5.76 -9.74 -8.74
C LEU A 147 7.20 -10.29 -8.70
N SER A 148 7.83 -10.45 -9.85
CA SER A 148 9.14 -11.12 -9.99
C SER A 148 10.33 -10.16 -9.98
N GLN A 149 10.09 -8.85 -9.97
CA GLN A 149 11.13 -7.83 -10.10
C GLN A 149 11.13 -6.90 -8.88
N PRO A 150 12.24 -6.78 -8.13
CA PRO A 150 12.37 -5.72 -7.15
C PRO A 150 12.51 -4.38 -7.89
N HIS A 151 11.43 -3.61 -7.91
CA HIS A 151 11.44 -2.24 -8.42
C HIS A 151 11.72 -1.27 -7.28
N SER A 152 12.41 -0.16 -7.58
CA SER A 152 12.32 1.03 -6.72
C SER A 152 10.89 1.57 -6.77
N LEU A 153 10.49 2.33 -5.76
CA LEU A 153 9.19 2.99 -5.74
C LEU A 153 9.04 3.90 -6.96
N ALA A 154 10.11 4.64 -7.31
CA ALA A 154 10.12 5.54 -8.46
C ALA A 154 9.83 4.80 -9.79
N THR A 155 10.48 3.64 -10.01
CA THR A 155 10.26 2.83 -11.21
C THR A 155 8.84 2.27 -11.24
N LEU A 156 8.33 1.77 -10.11
CA LEU A 156 6.98 1.22 -10.03
C LEU A 156 5.91 2.30 -10.27
N THR A 157 6.09 3.48 -9.68
CA THR A 157 5.18 4.62 -9.87
C THR A 157 5.19 5.13 -11.31
N ALA A 158 6.36 5.18 -11.96
CA ALA A 158 6.46 5.53 -13.38
C ALA A 158 5.72 4.53 -14.28
N ALA A 159 5.85 3.22 -13.98
CA ALA A 159 5.12 2.18 -14.70
C ALA A 159 3.59 2.32 -14.49
N TRP A 160 3.15 2.62 -13.26
CA TRP A 160 1.74 2.85 -12.97
C TRP A 160 1.17 4.06 -13.72
N ALA A 161 1.93 5.13 -13.84
CA ALA A 161 1.51 6.35 -14.53
C ALA A 161 1.17 6.14 -16.02
N ALA A 162 1.70 5.08 -16.66
CA ALA A 162 1.34 4.71 -18.03
C ALA A 162 -0.09 4.17 -18.16
N HIS A 163 -0.77 3.92 -17.03
CA HIS A 163 -2.10 3.34 -16.94
C HIS A 163 -3.14 4.26 -16.28
N ALA A 164 -2.70 5.38 -15.70
CA ALA A 164 -3.52 6.30 -14.90
C ALA A 164 -3.97 7.53 -15.69
#